data_AF-A0A965V7L1-F1
#
_entry.id   AF-A0A965V7L1-F1
#
_cell.length_a   1.000
_cell.length_b   1.000
_cell.length_c   1.000
_cell.angle_alpha   90.00
_cell.angle_beta   90.00
_cell.angle_gamma   90.00
#
_symmetry.space_group_name_H-M   'P 1'
#
loop_
_entity.id
_entity.type
_entity.pdbx_description
1 polymer ?
#
loop_
_entity_poly.entity_id
_entity_poly.type
_entity_poly.pdbx_seq_one_letter_code
_entity_poly.pdbx_strand_id
1 'polypeptide(L)'
;MRRLAIGAMVASAVAPARVRAQHDAHDMSAMSDKPMVRFGAGVPMNRFASGTSWIPDAVSLPSQSWMAGDWHLMAHGYGFLQFDHQSGPRGADQLGSLNWGMLMASRPLGAGALQLRTMLSVDAQTVGGTGYPLLLQTGESYNGQVIHDRQHPHDAFMEVAALYDHPITKDFALELYVAPSGEPALGPPAFMHRPSSVDDLAAPLGHHWQDASHVSFGVATAGLVWHDLKIEASAFNGREPDQNRWNFDFAPLQSYSARVTANPTPNWSLTAGFGFIKSPEAADAGHSMHRALTAVQYGRALSDDRQFAAAVIWGGMSHSDRPGVLHSILADPEIRARRSAPMMAAH
;
A
#
# COMPACT_ATOMS: atom_id res chain seq x y z
N MET A 1 36.42 -6.13 15.34
CA MET A 1 36.07 -4.85 14.70
C MET A 1 35.93 -5.09 13.20
N ARG A 2 34.72 -5.40 12.71
CA ARG A 2 34.47 -5.66 11.28
C ARG A 2 33.69 -4.49 10.70
N ARG A 3 34.21 -3.94 9.60
CA ARG A 3 33.72 -2.72 8.93
C ARG A 3 32.37 -3.04 8.27
N LEU A 4 31.30 -2.36 8.66
CA LEU A 4 30.08 -2.26 7.86
C LEU A 4 30.44 -1.48 6.59
N ALA A 5 30.37 -2.12 5.44
CA ALA A 5 30.33 -1.43 4.16
C ALA A 5 28.90 -0.86 4.01
N ILE A 6 28.71 0.39 4.44
CA ILE A 6 27.51 1.15 4.12
C ILE A 6 27.61 1.49 2.63
N GLY A 7 26.79 0.84 1.82
CA GLY A 7 26.58 1.23 0.43
C GLY A 7 25.94 2.61 0.40
N ALA A 8 26.74 3.65 0.22
CA ALA A 8 26.26 4.98 -0.06
C ALA A 8 25.70 5.00 -1.49
N MET A 9 24.37 4.94 -1.64
CA MET A 9 23.76 5.47 -2.86
C MET A 9 23.81 6.99 -2.76
N VAL A 10 24.59 7.58 -3.65
CA VAL A 10 24.58 9.03 -3.89
C VAL A 10 23.20 9.38 -4.44
N ALA A 11 22.36 9.95 -3.59
CA ALA A 11 21.22 10.73 -4.05
C ALA A 11 21.79 11.97 -4.75
N SER A 12 21.86 11.92 -6.08
CA SER A 12 22.10 13.11 -6.88
C SER A 12 20.95 14.07 -6.62
N ALA A 13 21.20 15.11 -5.83
CA ALA A 13 20.31 16.24 -5.69
C ALA A 13 20.18 16.90 -7.06
N VAL A 14 19.15 16.54 -7.81
CA VAL A 14 18.72 17.33 -8.96
C VAL A 14 18.12 18.59 -8.37
N ALA A 15 18.92 19.65 -8.33
CA ALA A 15 18.38 21.00 -8.14
C ALA A 15 17.32 21.23 -9.22
N PRO A 16 16.10 21.68 -8.88
CA PRO A 16 15.10 21.97 -9.89
C PRO A 16 15.60 23.16 -10.71
N ALA A 17 16.10 22.89 -11.92
CA ALA A 17 16.18 23.91 -12.94
C ALA A 17 14.74 24.38 -13.18
N ARG A 18 14.46 25.65 -12.88
CA ARG A 18 13.20 26.31 -13.24
C ARG A 18 13.10 26.36 -14.76
N VAL A 19 12.64 25.29 -15.38
CA VAL A 19 12.16 25.33 -16.76
C VAL A 19 10.81 26.03 -16.70
N ARG A 20 10.83 27.31 -17.07
CA ARG A 20 9.61 28.09 -17.34
C ARG A 20 9.05 27.55 -18.65
N ALA A 21 8.36 26.42 -18.59
CA ALA A 21 7.51 25.99 -19.69
C ALA A 21 6.27 26.88 -19.67
N GLN A 22 6.21 27.78 -20.64
CA GLN A 22 5.04 28.57 -20.95
C GLN A 22 4.02 27.60 -21.56
N HIS A 23 3.14 27.06 -20.72
CA HIS A 23 1.99 26.28 -21.16
C HIS A 23 0.73 27.10 -20.90
N ASP A 24 -0.01 27.30 -21.97
CA ASP A 24 -1.31 27.94 -21.99
C ASP A 24 -2.22 27.32 -20.94
N ALA A 25 -2.74 28.19 -20.08
CA ALA A 25 -3.72 27.85 -19.07
C ALA A 25 -5.03 27.42 -19.75
N HIS A 26 -5.15 26.12 -20.03
CA HIS A 26 -6.45 25.51 -20.22
C HIS A 26 -7.04 25.24 -18.84
N ASP A 27 -8.01 26.08 -18.53
CA ASP A 27 -8.86 26.11 -17.35
C ASP A 27 -9.50 24.73 -17.08
N MET A 28 -8.95 24.00 -16.10
CA MET A 28 -9.49 22.73 -15.59
C MET A 28 -10.43 22.98 -14.40
N SER A 29 -11.30 23.98 -14.49
CA SER A 29 -12.29 24.30 -13.45
C SER A 29 -13.57 23.44 -13.52
N ALA A 30 -13.59 22.36 -14.31
CA ALA A 30 -14.76 21.50 -14.48
C ALA A 30 -14.54 20.06 -14.02
N MET A 31 -14.07 19.86 -12.78
CA MET A 31 -14.24 18.58 -12.07
C MET A 31 -15.03 18.82 -10.79
N SER A 32 -16.34 18.58 -10.88
CA SER A 32 -17.32 18.34 -9.81
C SER A 32 -16.96 18.87 -8.41
N ASP A 33 -17.62 19.97 -8.03
CA ASP A 33 -17.78 20.54 -6.69
C ASP A 33 -18.42 19.54 -5.69
N LYS A 34 -17.82 18.38 -5.49
CA LYS A 34 -18.10 17.56 -4.31
C LYS A 34 -17.14 18.02 -3.22
N PRO A 35 -17.63 18.40 -2.02
CA PRO A 35 -16.76 18.77 -0.92
C PRO A 35 -15.87 17.58 -0.57
N MET A 36 -14.63 17.62 -1.06
CA MET A 36 -13.61 16.65 -0.68
C MET A 36 -13.13 16.99 0.72
N VAL A 37 -13.28 16.04 1.64
CA VAL A 37 -12.59 16.13 2.93
C VAL A 37 -11.09 16.21 2.63
N ARG A 38 -10.48 17.34 3.00
CA ARG A 38 -9.03 17.51 2.97
C ARG A 38 -8.49 17.18 4.35
N PHE A 39 -7.40 16.42 4.37
CA PHE A 39 -6.57 16.26 5.56
C PHE A 39 -5.67 17.50 5.67
N GLY A 40 -5.08 17.73 6.83
CA GLY A 40 -4.26 18.88 7.14
C GLY A 40 -3.13 19.10 6.13
N ALA A 41 -2.64 20.34 6.10
CA ALA A 41 -1.79 20.86 5.02
C ALA A 41 -2.43 20.79 3.60
N GLY A 42 -3.72 20.48 3.49
CA GLY A 42 -4.47 20.51 2.23
C GLY A 42 -4.39 19.22 1.42
N VAL A 43 -3.89 18.12 2.00
CA VAL A 43 -3.75 16.82 1.34
C VAL A 43 -5.12 16.25 0.98
N PRO A 44 -5.36 15.89 -0.30
CA PRO A 44 -6.65 15.37 -0.70
C PRO A 44 -6.76 13.88 -0.30
N MET A 45 -7.95 13.46 0.12
CA MET A 45 -8.17 12.09 0.62
C MET A 45 -7.86 11.00 -0.42
N ASN A 46 -8.03 11.29 -1.71
CA ASN A 46 -7.73 10.34 -2.80
C ASN A 46 -6.22 10.07 -2.95
N ARG A 47 -5.35 10.82 -2.27
CA ARG A 47 -3.91 10.57 -2.24
C ARG A 47 -3.57 9.33 -1.42
N PHE A 48 -4.37 8.99 -0.41
CA PHE A 48 -4.13 7.83 0.44
C PHE A 48 -4.44 6.52 -0.29
N ALA A 49 -3.51 5.57 -0.21
CA ALA A 49 -3.64 4.22 -0.76
C ALA A 49 -3.75 3.19 0.38
N SER A 50 -2.84 2.22 0.50
CA SER A 50 -2.80 1.27 1.62
C SER A 50 -2.16 1.89 2.87
N GLY A 51 -2.74 1.62 4.05
CA GLY A 51 -2.34 2.27 5.31
C GLY A 51 -2.24 3.79 5.18
N THR A 52 -1.04 4.33 5.36
CA THR A 52 -0.75 5.76 5.19
C THR A 52 0.00 6.10 3.90
N SER A 53 0.21 5.16 2.97
CA SER A 53 0.98 5.41 1.75
C SER A 53 0.30 6.40 0.78
N TRP A 54 1.09 7.09 -0.05
CA TRP A 54 0.58 8.06 -1.03
C TRP A 54 0.79 7.63 -2.48
N ILE A 55 -0.20 7.93 -3.32
CA ILE A 55 -0.14 7.80 -4.80
C ILE A 55 -0.06 9.19 -5.47
N PRO A 56 0.28 9.28 -6.77
CA PRO A 56 0.21 10.55 -7.49
C PRO A 56 -1.22 11.09 -7.59
N ASP A 57 -1.40 12.41 -7.41
CA ASP A 57 -2.72 13.07 -7.44
C ASP A 57 -3.40 13.07 -8.82
N ALA A 58 -2.61 12.92 -9.89
CA ALA A 58 -3.09 12.93 -11.28
C ALA A 58 -3.84 11.65 -11.70
N VAL A 59 -3.91 10.66 -10.81
CA VAL A 59 -4.60 9.39 -11.02
C VAL A 59 -5.42 9.04 -9.79
N SER A 60 -6.36 8.11 -9.94
CA SER A 60 -7.20 7.65 -8.85
C SER A 60 -7.25 6.13 -8.77
N LEU A 61 -7.73 5.59 -7.65
CA LEU A 61 -8.12 4.19 -7.51
C LEU A 61 -9.62 4.02 -7.79
N PRO A 62 -10.06 2.88 -8.36
CA PRO A 62 -11.48 2.62 -8.63
C PRO A 62 -12.29 2.55 -7.34
N SER A 63 -13.04 3.60 -7.06
CA SER A 63 -13.78 3.75 -5.82
C SER A 63 -15.13 4.42 -6.06
N GLN A 64 -16.06 4.17 -5.16
CA GLN A 64 -17.34 4.88 -5.07
C GLN A 64 -17.35 5.68 -3.79
N SER A 65 -17.78 6.94 -3.87
CA SER A 65 -17.89 7.81 -2.69
C SER A 65 -19.25 8.48 -2.58
N TRP A 66 -19.68 8.68 -1.35
CA TRP A 66 -20.95 9.32 -1.01
C TRP A 66 -20.87 10.01 0.37
N MET A 67 -21.80 10.93 0.62
CA MET A 67 -21.92 11.62 1.90
C MET A 67 -23.02 10.98 2.74
N ALA A 68 -22.80 10.87 4.05
CA ALA A 68 -23.79 10.47 5.04
C ALA A 68 -23.70 11.44 6.25
N GLY A 69 -24.47 12.52 6.20
CA GLY A 69 -24.28 13.66 7.12
C GLY A 69 -22.88 14.26 6.96
N ASP A 70 -22.14 14.38 8.06
CA ASP A 70 -20.76 14.89 8.06
C ASP A 70 -19.70 13.86 7.63
N TRP A 71 -20.11 12.61 7.38
CA TRP A 71 -19.20 11.56 6.95
C TRP A 71 -19.09 11.52 5.43
N HIS A 72 -17.86 11.55 4.94
CA HIS A 72 -17.51 11.17 3.59
C HIS A 72 -17.12 9.68 3.58
N LEU A 73 -17.93 8.87 2.91
CA LEU A 73 -17.72 7.44 2.79
C LEU A 73 -17.10 7.10 1.44
N MET A 74 -16.19 6.14 1.42
CA MET A 74 -15.57 5.62 0.19
C MET A 74 -15.49 4.09 0.27
N ALA A 75 -16.00 3.42 -0.76
CA ALA A 75 -15.85 1.99 -0.97
C ALA A 75 -14.91 1.72 -2.14
N HIS A 76 -14.00 0.76 -1.98
CA HIS A 76 -13.03 0.31 -2.96
C HIS A 76 -12.85 -1.20 -2.81
N GLY A 77 -12.74 -1.96 -3.89
CA GLY A 77 -12.68 -3.41 -3.76
C GLY A 77 -12.75 -4.10 -5.10
N TYR A 78 -12.37 -5.37 -5.08
CA TYR A 78 -12.40 -6.26 -6.24
C TYR A 78 -12.89 -7.65 -5.84
N GLY A 79 -13.40 -8.35 -6.84
CA GLY A 79 -13.75 -9.76 -6.75
C GLY A 79 -13.57 -10.39 -8.11
N PHE A 80 -12.60 -11.28 -8.22
CA PHE A 80 -12.28 -12.01 -9.44
C PHE A 80 -12.63 -13.47 -9.24
N LEU A 81 -13.37 -14.04 -10.21
CA LEU A 81 -13.50 -15.48 -10.34
C LEU A 81 -12.43 -15.96 -11.32
N GLN A 82 -11.61 -16.91 -10.90
CA GLN A 82 -10.48 -17.37 -11.70
C GLN A 82 -10.41 -18.90 -11.78
N PHE A 83 -10.02 -19.39 -12.95
CA PHE A 83 -9.46 -20.71 -13.12
C PHE A 83 -7.98 -20.54 -13.48
N ASP A 84 -7.11 -20.97 -12.58
CA ASP A 84 -5.66 -20.95 -12.76
C ASP A 84 -5.19 -22.33 -13.21
N HIS A 85 -4.44 -22.38 -14.32
CA HIS A 85 -3.81 -23.58 -14.85
C HIS A 85 -2.33 -23.29 -15.08
N GLN A 86 -1.48 -23.89 -14.27
CA GLN A 86 -0.03 -23.79 -14.41
C GLN A 86 0.52 -25.16 -14.80
N SER A 87 1.15 -25.24 -15.97
CA SER A 87 1.67 -26.50 -16.51
C SER A 87 3.02 -26.91 -15.89
N GLY A 88 3.37 -28.19 -16.03
CA GLY A 88 4.68 -28.73 -15.65
C GLY A 88 4.72 -29.35 -14.23
N PRO A 89 5.87 -29.91 -13.81
CA PRO A 89 5.96 -30.72 -12.58
C PRO A 89 5.66 -29.97 -11.27
N ARG A 90 5.83 -28.64 -11.28
CA ARG A 90 5.56 -27.73 -10.15
C ARG A 90 4.21 -27.01 -10.27
N GLY A 91 3.52 -27.23 -11.39
CA GLY A 91 2.27 -26.58 -11.72
C GLY A 91 1.08 -27.17 -10.98
N ALA A 92 -0.04 -26.44 -10.98
CA ALA A 92 -1.28 -26.85 -10.36
C ALA A 92 -2.48 -26.18 -11.05
N ASP A 93 -3.65 -26.79 -10.86
CA ASP A 93 -4.92 -26.28 -11.36
C ASP A 93 -5.82 -25.90 -10.18
N GLN A 94 -6.47 -24.75 -10.26
CA GLN A 94 -7.40 -24.33 -9.22
C GLN A 94 -8.51 -23.43 -9.78
N LEU A 95 -9.75 -23.74 -9.43
CA LEU A 95 -10.85 -22.79 -9.49
C LEU A 95 -10.96 -22.08 -8.13
N GLY A 96 -11.02 -20.75 -8.14
CA GLY A 96 -11.09 -19.97 -6.91
C GLY A 96 -11.50 -18.53 -7.17
N SER A 97 -11.45 -17.71 -6.12
CA SER A 97 -11.75 -16.29 -6.24
C SER A 97 -10.84 -15.45 -5.35
N LEU A 98 -10.20 -14.45 -5.93
CA LEU A 98 -9.44 -13.44 -5.20
C LEU A 98 -10.29 -12.18 -5.06
N ASN A 99 -10.41 -11.69 -3.85
CA ASN A 99 -11.39 -10.70 -3.45
C ASN A 99 -10.95 -9.95 -2.20
N TRP A 100 -11.39 -8.70 -2.16
CA TRP A 100 -11.30 -7.87 -0.98
C TRP A 100 -12.20 -6.66 -1.13
N GLY A 101 -12.64 -6.14 0.00
CA GLY A 101 -13.46 -4.93 0.07
C GLY A 101 -12.95 -4.01 1.15
N MET A 102 -12.83 -2.73 0.80
CA MET A 102 -12.39 -1.66 1.67
C MET A 102 -13.49 -0.62 1.82
N LEU A 103 -13.74 -0.20 3.06
CA LEU A 103 -14.58 0.93 3.40
C LEU A 103 -13.78 1.93 4.22
N MET A 104 -13.83 3.20 3.79
CA MET A 104 -13.26 4.32 4.49
C MET A 104 -14.36 5.30 4.87
N ALA A 105 -14.33 5.78 6.12
CA ALA A 105 -15.26 6.78 6.62
C ALA A 105 -14.46 7.95 7.20
N SER A 106 -14.53 9.09 6.54
CA SER A 106 -13.80 10.31 6.92
C SER A 106 -14.76 11.38 7.43
N ARG A 107 -14.38 12.14 8.45
CA ARG A 107 -15.13 13.31 8.91
C ARG A 107 -14.21 14.35 9.56
N PRO A 108 -14.63 15.62 9.62
CA PRO A 108 -14.01 16.58 10.53
C PRO A 108 -14.13 16.12 11.99
N LEU A 109 -13.04 16.28 12.75
CA LEU A 109 -12.98 16.01 14.19
C LEU A 109 -12.04 17.03 14.88
N GLY A 110 -12.65 17.94 15.65
CA GLY A 110 -11.92 19.04 16.28
C GLY A 110 -11.30 19.97 15.23
N ALA A 111 -10.02 20.30 15.38
CA ALA A 111 -9.28 21.07 14.38
C ALA A 111 -8.83 20.24 13.17
N GLY A 112 -8.98 18.90 13.22
CA GLY A 112 -8.43 17.96 12.25
C GLY A 112 -9.48 17.10 11.55
N ALA A 113 -9.02 16.01 10.95
CA ALA A 113 -9.86 15.02 10.28
C ALA A 113 -9.59 13.62 10.82
N LEU A 114 -10.66 12.87 11.09
CA LEU A 114 -10.63 11.46 11.45
C LEU A 114 -11.03 10.64 10.22
N GLN A 115 -10.29 9.57 9.96
CA GLN A 115 -10.68 8.52 9.02
C GLN A 115 -10.64 7.16 9.70
N LEU A 116 -11.74 6.44 9.61
CA LEU A 116 -11.85 5.04 9.99
C LEU A 116 -11.74 4.20 8.72
N ARG A 117 -10.98 3.10 8.80
CA ARG A 117 -10.65 2.26 7.65
C ARG A 117 -10.90 0.80 8.03
N THR A 118 -11.57 0.07 7.15
CA THR A 118 -11.69 -1.38 7.26
C THR A 118 -11.50 -2.01 5.89
N MET A 119 -10.75 -3.09 5.84
CA MET A 119 -10.48 -3.87 4.63
C MET A 119 -10.55 -5.35 4.97
N LEU A 120 -11.42 -6.06 4.25
CA LEU A 120 -11.78 -7.45 4.53
C LEU A 120 -11.60 -8.31 3.29
N SER A 121 -11.27 -9.59 3.47
CA SER A 121 -11.18 -10.59 2.41
C SER A 121 -11.87 -11.89 2.82
N VAL A 122 -12.38 -12.63 1.84
CA VAL A 122 -12.85 -14.02 2.01
C VAL A 122 -12.08 -15.00 1.11
N ASP A 123 -10.87 -14.63 0.67
CA ASP A 123 -10.01 -15.44 -0.21
C ASP A 123 -9.69 -16.81 0.40
N ALA A 124 -9.53 -16.86 1.72
CA ALA A 124 -9.21 -18.11 2.42
C ALA A 124 -10.29 -19.20 2.20
N GLN A 125 -11.57 -18.85 1.99
CA GLN A 125 -12.63 -19.82 1.67
C GLN A 125 -12.57 -20.33 0.24
N THR A 126 -12.07 -19.51 -0.68
CA THR A 126 -12.21 -19.73 -2.11
C THR A 126 -10.96 -20.39 -2.69
N VAL A 127 -9.78 -20.00 -2.23
CA VAL A 127 -8.49 -20.59 -2.65
C VAL A 127 -7.91 -21.56 -1.61
N GLY A 128 -8.46 -21.59 -0.40
CA GLY A 128 -8.03 -22.49 0.68
C GLY A 128 -6.74 -22.02 1.37
N GLY A 129 -6.35 -22.72 2.44
CA GLY A 129 -5.23 -22.31 3.30
C GLY A 129 -3.84 -22.38 2.65
N THR A 130 -3.66 -23.21 1.62
CA THR A 130 -2.44 -23.24 0.80
C THR A 130 -2.42 -22.14 -0.26
N GLY A 131 -3.47 -21.31 -0.33
CA GLY A 131 -3.56 -20.20 -1.26
C GLY A 131 -3.80 -20.64 -2.71
N TYR A 132 -3.35 -19.84 -3.67
CA TYR A 132 -3.52 -20.09 -5.10
C TYR A 132 -2.20 -20.39 -5.81
N PRO A 133 -2.19 -21.16 -6.92
CA PRO A 133 -0.97 -21.42 -7.68
C PRO A 133 -0.29 -20.12 -8.10
N LEU A 134 1.02 -20.01 -7.89
CA LEU A 134 1.82 -18.89 -8.36
C LEU A 134 3.28 -19.33 -8.39
N LEU A 135 3.70 -19.93 -9.52
CA LEU A 135 5.06 -20.44 -9.67
C LEU A 135 6.11 -19.40 -9.30
N LEU A 136 7.17 -19.86 -8.62
CA LEU A 136 8.28 -19.07 -8.08
C LEU A 136 7.95 -18.22 -6.85
N GLN A 137 6.68 -18.12 -6.46
CA GLN A 137 6.32 -17.43 -5.22
C GLN A 137 6.79 -18.23 -4.01
N THR A 138 7.23 -17.50 -3.00
CA THR A 138 7.63 -18.02 -1.69
C THR A 138 7.13 -17.11 -0.60
N GLY A 139 6.81 -17.67 0.56
CA GLY A 139 6.62 -16.94 1.81
C GLY A 139 5.40 -17.38 2.58
N GLU A 140 5.33 -16.97 3.85
CA GLU A 140 4.45 -17.55 4.86
C GLU A 140 4.55 -19.09 4.98
N SER A 141 3.75 -19.65 5.89
CA SER A 141 3.68 -21.10 6.12
C SER A 141 2.24 -21.56 6.31
N TYR A 142 1.99 -22.82 5.94
CA TYR A 142 0.72 -23.49 6.19
C TYR A 142 0.98 -24.90 6.71
N ASN A 143 0.35 -25.27 7.83
CA ASN A 143 0.59 -26.53 8.54
C ASN A 143 2.09 -26.79 8.83
N GLY A 144 2.82 -25.74 9.19
CA GLY A 144 4.25 -25.82 9.52
C GLY A 144 5.18 -26.05 8.32
N GLN A 145 4.69 -25.92 7.09
CA GLN A 145 5.48 -25.98 5.86
C GLN A 145 5.51 -24.62 5.19
N VAL A 146 6.68 -24.20 4.73
CA VAL A 146 6.82 -22.97 3.93
C VAL A 146 6.02 -23.11 2.64
N ILE A 147 5.25 -22.08 2.30
CA ILE A 147 4.51 -22.07 1.04
C ILE A 147 5.49 -21.71 -0.09
N HIS A 148 5.41 -22.51 -1.16
CA HIS A 148 6.24 -22.37 -2.34
C HIS A 148 5.41 -22.71 -3.58
N ASP A 149 5.67 -22.01 -4.70
CA ASP A 149 4.88 -22.06 -5.94
C ASP A 149 3.40 -21.71 -5.77
N ARG A 150 3.08 -21.03 -4.68
CA ARG A 150 1.75 -20.57 -4.35
C ARG A 150 1.85 -19.27 -3.59
N GLN A 151 0.80 -18.46 -3.69
CA GLN A 151 0.63 -17.26 -2.87
C GLN A 151 -0.46 -17.54 -1.83
N HIS A 152 -0.14 -17.32 -0.56
CA HIS A 152 -1.09 -17.47 0.55
C HIS A 152 -2.31 -16.55 0.35
N PRO A 153 -3.50 -16.96 0.87
CA PRO A 153 -4.64 -16.07 0.88
C PRO A 153 -4.36 -14.91 1.85
N HIS A 154 -5.11 -13.83 1.69
CA HIS A 154 -5.15 -12.79 2.69
C HIS A 154 -5.88 -13.26 3.96
N ASP A 155 -5.53 -12.64 5.09
CA ASP A 155 -6.32 -12.68 6.31
C ASP A 155 -7.66 -11.96 6.15
N ALA A 156 -8.68 -12.40 6.87
CA ALA A 156 -10.02 -11.82 6.78
C ALA A 156 -10.04 -10.34 7.20
N PHE A 157 -9.13 -9.92 8.08
CA PHE A 157 -8.98 -8.54 8.55
C PHE A 157 -7.65 -7.97 8.07
N MET A 158 -7.61 -7.49 6.82
CA MET A 158 -6.39 -6.92 6.23
C MET A 158 -6.10 -5.50 6.72
N GLU A 159 -7.14 -4.70 6.96
CA GLU A 159 -7.01 -3.40 7.61
C GLU A 159 -8.20 -3.18 8.56
N VAL A 160 -7.91 -2.75 9.78
CA VAL A 160 -8.85 -2.15 10.73
C VAL A 160 -8.07 -1.05 11.41
N ALA A 161 -8.36 0.20 11.08
CA ALA A 161 -7.51 1.32 11.48
C ALA A 161 -8.27 2.62 11.71
N ALA A 162 -7.65 3.50 12.50
CA ALA A 162 -8.01 4.89 12.63
C ALA A 162 -6.80 5.77 12.27
N LEU A 163 -7.03 6.73 11.38
CA LEU A 163 -6.10 7.77 10.97
C LEU A 163 -6.64 9.10 11.47
N TYR A 164 -5.85 9.84 12.25
CA TYR A 164 -6.16 11.20 12.66
C TYR A 164 -5.08 12.14 12.14
N ASP A 165 -5.50 13.14 11.38
CA ASP A 165 -4.64 14.24 10.97
C ASP A 165 -5.02 15.50 11.73
N HIS A 166 -4.02 16.17 12.29
CA HIS A 166 -4.15 17.37 13.09
C HIS A 166 -3.32 18.51 12.51
N PRO A 167 -3.95 19.53 11.88
CA PRO A 167 -3.23 20.68 11.37
C PRO A 167 -2.68 21.52 12.52
N ILE A 168 -1.38 21.83 12.44
CA ILE A 168 -0.70 22.75 13.35
C ILE A 168 -0.62 24.14 12.72
N THR A 169 -0.42 24.20 11.40
CA THR A 169 -0.49 25.43 10.60
C THR A 169 -1.23 25.14 9.29
N LYS A 170 -1.37 26.15 8.43
CA LYS A 170 -1.94 25.95 7.08
C LYS A 170 -1.13 24.99 6.19
N ASP A 171 0.17 24.84 6.47
CA ASP A 171 1.09 24.06 5.63
C ASP A 171 1.62 22.80 6.34
N PHE A 172 1.38 22.65 7.64
CA PHE A 172 1.98 21.61 8.47
C PHE A 172 0.94 20.91 9.35
N ALA A 173 0.97 19.58 9.35
CA ALA A 173 0.08 18.73 10.13
C ALA A 173 0.83 17.55 10.77
N LEU A 174 0.29 17.09 11.89
CA LEU A 174 0.68 15.82 12.53
C LEU A 174 -0.31 14.73 12.12
N GLU A 175 0.19 13.58 11.73
CA GLU A 175 -0.60 12.40 11.38
C GLU A 175 -0.37 11.31 12.43
N LEU A 176 -1.46 10.66 12.88
CA LEU A 176 -1.41 9.50 13.76
C LEU A 176 -2.26 8.39 13.14
N TYR A 177 -1.66 7.22 12.95
CA TYR A 177 -2.34 6.03 12.47
C TYR A 177 -2.16 4.91 13.48
N VAL A 178 -3.27 4.33 13.91
CA VAL A 178 -3.30 3.18 14.83
C VAL A 178 -4.18 2.09 14.23
N ALA A 179 -3.65 0.88 14.19
CA ALA A 179 -4.30 -0.21 13.50
C ALA A 179 -4.13 -1.54 14.25
N PRO A 180 -5.21 -2.14 14.75
CA PRO A 180 -5.24 -3.56 15.08
C PRO A 180 -4.77 -4.46 13.93
N SER A 181 -5.11 -4.11 12.69
CA SER A 181 -4.54 -4.71 11.48
C SER A 181 -4.30 -3.62 10.45
N GLY A 182 -3.13 -3.57 9.84
CA GLY A 182 -2.84 -2.59 8.78
C GLY A 182 -1.37 -2.52 8.42
N GLU A 183 -1.00 -1.45 7.72
CA GLU A 183 0.34 -1.29 7.14
C GLU A 183 1.21 -0.32 7.96
N PRO A 184 2.44 -0.72 8.38
CA PRO A 184 3.42 0.20 8.93
C PRO A 184 4.06 1.05 7.81
N ALA A 185 4.54 2.24 8.15
CA ALA A 185 5.24 3.13 7.25
C ALA A 185 6.62 2.56 6.88
N LEU A 186 6.63 1.64 5.92
CA LEU A 186 7.80 0.89 5.45
C LEU A 186 7.81 0.72 3.93
N GLY A 187 6.73 0.17 3.38
CA GLY A 187 6.63 -0.20 1.98
C GLY A 187 6.14 0.93 1.06
N PRO A 188 6.07 0.66 -0.26
CA PRO A 188 5.25 1.43 -1.17
C PRO A 188 3.77 1.11 -0.88
N PRO A 189 2.80 1.76 -1.56
CA PRO A 189 1.45 1.24 -1.53
C PRO A 189 1.44 -0.23 -1.98
N ALA A 190 0.67 -1.07 -1.29
CA ALA A 190 0.45 -2.47 -1.65
C ALA A 190 -0.05 -2.57 -3.09
N PHE A 191 0.32 -3.62 -3.84
CA PHE A 191 0.04 -3.71 -5.28
C PHE A 191 -1.44 -3.52 -5.63
N MET A 192 -2.32 -4.10 -4.81
CA MET A 192 -3.78 -3.96 -4.90
C MET A 192 -4.30 -2.53 -4.68
N HIS A 193 -3.47 -1.62 -4.16
CA HIS A 193 -3.75 -0.20 -3.96
C HIS A 193 -2.84 0.71 -4.81
N ARG A 194 -2.09 0.16 -5.77
CA ARG A 194 -1.28 0.95 -6.72
C ARG A 194 -2.05 1.16 -8.02
N PRO A 195 -2.20 2.41 -8.50
CA PRO A 195 -2.87 2.66 -9.78
C PRO A 195 -2.26 1.97 -11.01
N SER A 196 -1.03 1.44 -10.89
CA SER A 196 -0.28 0.72 -11.93
C SER A 196 -0.40 -0.81 -11.86
N SER A 197 -1.07 -1.36 -10.85
CA SER A 197 -1.29 -2.81 -10.67
C SER A 197 -2.62 -3.12 -9.98
N VAL A 198 -3.56 -2.17 -9.92
CA VAL A 198 -4.83 -2.35 -9.19
C VAL A 198 -5.73 -3.38 -9.85
N ASP A 199 -5.59 -3.55 -11.17
CA ASP A 199 -6.31 -4.56 -11.94
C ASP A 199 -5.50 -5.89 -12.07
N ASP A 200 -4.32 -6.01 -11.45
CA ASP A 200 -3.54 -7.25 -11.44
C ASP A 200 -4.17 -8.29 -10.50
N LEU A 201 -4.42 -9.49 -11.03
CA LEU A 201 -5.03 -10.59 -10.29
C LEU A 201 -4.08 -11.24 -9.29
N ALA A 202 -2.80 -11.29 -9.63
CA ALA A 202 -1.80 -12.03 -8.88
C ALA A 202 -0.80 -11.08 -8.24
N ALA A 203 -0.41 -11.38 -7.00
CA ALA A 203 0.71 -10.71 -6.35
C ALA A 203 1.96 -10.77 -7.26
N PRO A 204 2.70 -9.66 -7.41
CA PRO A 204 3.96 -9.69 -8.15
C PRO A 204 4.98 -10.57 -7.42
N LEU A 205 5.93 -11.15 -8.17
CA LEU A 205 6.98 -12.01 -7.60
C LEU A 205 7.78 -11.31 -6.48
N GLY A 206 7.91 -9.99 -6.56
CA GLY A 206 8.60 -9.18 -5.55
C GLY A 206 7.79 -8.88 -4.28
N HIS A 207 6.53 -9.32 -4.18
CA HIS A 207 5.59 -8.93 -3.11
C HIS A 207 6.17 -9.08 -1.70
N HIS A 208 6.72 -10.26 -1.40
CA HIS A 208 7.31 -10.60 -0.09
C HIS A 208 8.56 -9.77 0.25
N TRP A 209 9.21 -9.21 -0.76
CA TRP A 209 10.38 -8.34 -0.62
C TRP A 209 10.02 -6.85 -0.51
N GLN A 210 8.84 -6.44 -0.96
CA GLN A 210 8.50 -5.04 -1.19
C GLN A 210 7.38 -4.56 -0.26
N ASP A 211 6.21 -5.20 -0.32
CA ASP A 211 4.96 -4.69 0.28
C ASP A 211 4.22 -5.73 1.14
N ALA A 212 4.79 -6.90 1.45
CA ALA A 212 4.16 -7.90 2.31
C ALA A 212 3.77 -7.41 3.72
N SER A 213 4.37 -6.32 4.23
CA SER A 213 3.97 -5.76 5.53
C SER A 213 2.63 -5.02 5.51
N HIS A 214 1.93 -4.95 4.37
CA HIS A 214 0.63 -4.30 4.24
C HIS A 214 -0.48 -4.88 5.14
N VAL A 215 -0.33 -6.13 5.59
CA VAL A 215 -1.14 -6.73 6.66
C VAL A 215 -0.23 -7.07 7.84
N SER A 216 -0.24 -6.22 8.87
CA SER A 216 0.46 -6.44 10.13
C SER A 216 -0.51 -6.29 11.31
N PHE A 217 -0.51 -7.24 12.24
CA PHE A 217 -1.40 -7.24 13.40
C PHE A 217 -0.83 -6.44 14.58
N GLY A 218 -1.14 -5.15 14.59
CA GLY A 218 -0.67 -4.18 15.57
C GLY A 218 0.34 -3.23 14.95
N VAL A 219 -0.12 -2.02 14.65
CA VAL A 219 0.67 -0.93 14.08
C VAL A 219 0.33 0.38 14.77
N ALA A 220 1.36 1.14 15.11
CA ALA A 220 1.24 2.54 15.49
C ALA A 220 2.24 3.36 14.67
N THR A 221 1.75 4.38 13.97
CA THR A 221 2.54 5.26 13.10
C THR A 221 2.29 6.70 13.49
N ALA A 222 3.36 7.49 13.54
CA ALA A 222 3.30 8.94 13.64
C ALA A 222 3.96 9.57 12.41
N GLY A 223 3.33 10.61 11.88
CA GLY A 223 3.75 11.30 10.66
C GLY A 223 3.81 12.82 10.83
N LEU A 224 4.74 13.42 10.10
CA LEU A 224 4.86 14.86 9.89
C LEU A 224 4.55 15.14 8.43
N VAL A 225 3.53 15.96 8.18
CA VAL A 225 3.09 16.33 6.84
C VAL A 225 3.38 17.81 6.62
N TRP A 226 4.19 18.12 5.62
CA TRP A 226 4.51 19.49 5.22
C TRP A 226 4.36 19.66 3.71
N HIS A 227 3.29 20.33 3.29
CA HIS A 227 2.87 20.40 1.89
C HIS A 227 2.79 19.00 1.23
N ASP A 228 3.64 18.75 0.25
CA ASP A 228 3.72 17.49 -0.50
C ASP A 228 4.85 16.57 0.00
N LEU A 229 5.42 16.85 1.17
CA LEU A 229 6.39 15.99 1.86
C LEU A 229 5.75 15.36 3.08
N LYS A 230 5.95 14.06 3.25
CA LYS A 230 5.57 13.33 4.45
C LYS A 230 6.73 12.50 4.98
N ILE A 231 6.96 12.57 6.29
CA ILE A 231 7.96 11.76 7.01
C ILE A 231 7.23 11.02 8.12
N GLU A 232 7.41 9.71 8.19
CA GLU A 232 6.66 8.84 9.09
C GLU A 232 7.59 7.84 9.78
N ALA A 233 7.20 7.42 10.97
CA ALA A 233 7.82 6.31 11.68
C ALA A 233 6.76 5.42 12.32
N SER A 234 7.01 4.11 12.33
CA SER A 234 6.11 3.12 12.89
C SER A 234 6.80 2.23 13.92
N ALA A 235 6.04 1.83 14.95
CA ALA A 235 6.31 0.66 15.75
C ALA A 235 5.22 -0.37 15.45
N PHE A 236 5.60 -1.62 15.20
CA PHE A 236 4.66 -2.65 14.75
C PHE A 236 5.06 -4.06 15.18
N ASN A 237 4.08 -4.97 15.14
CA ASN A 237 4.32 -6.40 15.18
C ASN A 237 4.80 -6.84 13.79
N GLY A 238 6.05 -7.29 13.69
CA GLY A 238 6.64 -7.71 12.41
C GLY A 238 6.40 -9.16 12.02
N ARG A 239 5.68 -9.93 12.84
CA ARG A 239 5.36 -11.33 12.56
C ARG A 239 4.35 -11.40 11.43
N GLU A 240 4.58 -12.32 10.50
CA GLU A 240 3.60 -12.66 9.48
C GLU A 240 2.33 -13.23 10.13
N PRO A 241 1.16 -13.01 9.52
CA PRO A 241 -0.06 -13.70 9.91
C PRO A 241 0.11 -15.21 10.01
N ASP A 242 -0.61 -15.84 10.93
CA ASP A 242 -0.59 -17.29 11.05
C ASP A 242 -1.57 -17.95 10.05
N GLN A 243 -1.69 -19.28 10.11
CA GLN A 243 -2.53 -20.04 9.18
C GLN A 243 -4.04 -19.85 9.41
N ASN A 244 -4.45 -19.33 10.57
CA ASN A 244 -5.83 -19.08 10.92
C ASN A 244 -6.27 -17.70 10.40
N ARG A 245 -6.86 -17.68 9.21
CA ARG A 245 -7.18 -16.44 8.49
C ARG A 245 -8.36 -15.62 9.06
N TRP A 246 -8.81 -15.90 10.28
CA TRP A 246 -10.09 -15.39 10.84
C TRP A 246 -9.93 -14.65 12.17
N ASN A 247 -8.72 -14.51 12.68
CA ASN A 247 -8.45 -13.82 13.95
C ASN A 247 -7.48 -12.65 13.75
N PHE A 248 -7.10 -12.06 14.88
CA PHE A 248 -6.01 -11.08 14.95
C PHE A 248 -4.81 -11.76 15.63
N ASP A 249 -3.62 -11.63 15.03
CA ASP A 249 -2.37 -12.21 15.55
C ASP A 249 -1.53 -11.19 16.30
N PHE A 250 -2.09 -10.63 17.37
CA PHE A 250 -1.39 -9.60 18.15
C PHE A 250 -0.10 -10.15 18.80
N ALA A 251 0.95 -9.34 18.71
CA ALA A 251 2.19 -9.55 19.44
C ALA A 251 2.84 -8.20 19.83
N PRO A 252 3.88 -8.20 20.69
CA PRO A 252 4.57 -6.97 21.06
C PRO A 252 5.11 -6.19 19.85
N LEU A 253 4.98 -4.87 19.89
CA LEU A 253 5.48 -3.98 18.83
C LEU A 253 7.00 -3.82 18.93
N GLN A 254 7.74 -4.79 18.37
CA GLN A 254 9.20 -4.88 18.46
C GLN A 254 9.91 -4.64 17.14
N SER A 255 9.14 -4.40 16.07
CA SER A 255 9.64 -3.97 14.78
C SER A 255 9.45 -2.46 14.63
N TYR A 256 10.30 -1.83 13.83
CA TYR A 256 10.24 -0.39 13.61
C TYR A 256 10.65 -0.03 12.19
N SER A 257 10.03 1.02 11.67
CA SER A 257 10.32 1.53 10.33
C SER A 257 10.20 3.04 10.26
N ALA A 258 10.80 3.60 9.21
CA ALA A 258 10.60 4.96 8.80
C ALA A 258 10.39 5.03 7.29
N ARG A 259 9.53 5.96 6.86
CA ARG A 259 9.24 6.22 5.45
C ARG A 259 9.23 7.72 5.19
N VAL A 260 9.77 8.11 4.05
CA VAL A 260 9.65 9.46 3.50
C VAL A 260 8.97 9.36 2.15
N THR A 261 7.95 10.18 1.94
CA THR A 261 7.24 10.29 0.67
C THR A 261 7.14 11.74 0.22
N ALA A 262 7.39 11.99 -1.06
CA ALA A 262 7.26 13.31 -1.67
C ALA A 262 6.45 13.26 -2.96
N ASN A 263 5.47 14.15 -3.11
CA ASN A 263 4.70 14.36 -4.33
C ASN A 263 5.09 15.71 -4.99
N PRO A 264 6.27 15.83 -5.63
CA PRO A 264 6.79 17.13 -6.09
C PRO A 264 5.93 17.80 -7.15
N THR A 265 5.13 17.03 -7.88
CA THR A 265 4.05 17.50 -8.76
C THR A 265 2.87 16.53 -8.66
N PRO A 266 1.68 16.88 -9.18
CA PRO A 266 0.54 15.95 -9.19
C PRO A 266 0.82 14.60 -9.88
N ASN A 267 1.82 14.54 -10.75
CA ASN A 267 2.12 13.34 -11.55
C ASN A 267 3.09 12.37 -10.87
N TRP A 268 3.77 12.76 -9.80
CA TRP A 268 4.85 11.96 -9.21
C TRP A 268 4.59 11.68 -7.72
N SER A 269 4.88 10.46 -7.29
CA SER A 269 5.04 10.09 -5.88
C SER A 269 6.35 9.32 -5.71
N LEU A 270 7.25 9.86 -4.89
CA LEU A 270 8.58 9.33 -4.63
C LEU A 270 8.64 8.86 -3.19
N THR A 271 8.95 7.59 -2.95
CA THR A 271 8.97 6.99 -1.61
C THR A 271 10.30 6.31 -1.34
N ALA A 272 10.84 6.50 -0.14
CA ALA A 272 11.96 5.73 0.38
C ALA A 272 11.64 5.28 1.81
N GLY A 273 11.95 4.02 2.12
CA GLY A 273 11.65 3.41 3.41
C GLY A 273 12.78 2.51 3.91
N PHE A 274 12.89 2.41 5.23
CA PHE A 274 13.79 1.47 5.90
C PHE A 274 13.14 0.94 7.18
N GLY A 275 13.30 -0.34 7.47
CA GLY A 275 12.78 -0.93 8.69
C GLY A 275 13.56 -2.15 9.17
N PHE A 276 13.48 -2.37 10.47
CA PHE A 276 13.87 -3.60 11.16
C PHE A 276 12.62 -4.39 11.50
N ILE A 277 12.62 -5.67 11.13
CA ILE A 277 11.50 -6.58 11.31
C ILE A 277 12.00 -7.75 12.15
N LYS A 278 11.46 -7.86 13.35
CA LYS A 278 11.90 -8.86 14.32
C LYS A 278 11.19 -10.19 14.10
N SER A 279 11.95 -11.24 13.79
CA SER A 279 11.48 -12.63 13.70
C SER A 279 10.16 -12.78 12.91
N PRO A 280 10.11 -12.32 11.64
CA PRO A 280 8.86 -12.28 10.86
C PRO A 280 8.27 -13.67 10.62
N GLU A 281 9.10 -14.61 10.19
CA GLU A 281 8.66 -15.92 9.72
C GLU A 281 8.53 -16.91 10.88
N ALA A 282 7.37 -17.56 11.03
CA ALA A 282 7.17 -18.59 12.04
C ALA A 282 8.06 -19.83 11.80
N ALA A 283 8.33 -20.13 10.53
CA ALA A 283 9.19 -21.24 10.10
C ALA A 283 10.69 -20.96 10.36
N ASP A 284 11.08 -19.70 10.58
CA ASP A 284 12.46 -19.27 10.79
C ASP A 284 12.60 -18.41 12.07
N ALA A 285 12.08 -18.97 13.17
CA ALA A 285 11.99 -18.26 14.44
C ALA A 285 13.35 -17.79 14.98
N GLY A 286 13.41 -16.52 15.40
CA GLY A 286 14.61 -15.91 15.97
C GLY A 286 15.47 -15.14 14.98
N HIS A 287 15.24 -15.30 13.67
CA HIS A 287 15.98 -14.56 12.65
C HIS A 287 15.24 -13.29 12.25
N SER A 288 15.90 -12.15 12.41
CA SER A 288 15.33 -10.83 12.10
C SER A 288 15.86 -10.33 10.77
N MET A 289 15.13 -9.41 10.13
CA MET A 289 15.53 -8.83 8.86
C MET A 289 15.51 -7.31 8.87
N HIS A 290 16.29 -6.72 7.97
CA HIS A 290 16.14 -5.33 7.60
C HIS A 290 15.63 -5.24 6.17
N ARG A 291 14.70 -4.31 5.94
CA ARG A 291 14.15 -4.02 4.62
C ARG A 291 14.41 -2.56 4.28
N ALA A 292 15.03 -2.33 3.13
CA ALA A 292 15.15 -1.03 2.50
C ALA A 292 14.29 -1.02 1.24
N LEU A 293 13.63 0.09 0.94
CA LEU A 293 12.78 0.22 -0.23
C LEU A 293 12.86 1.61 -0.84
N THR A 294 12.80 1.67 -2.16
CA THR A 294 12.56 2.90 -2.91
C THR A 294 11.49 2.63 -3.96
N ALA A 295 10.54 3.55 -4.11
CA ALA A 295 9.52 3.48 -5.13
C ALA A 295 9.36 4.84 -5.84
N VAL A 296 9.20 4.78 -7.15
CA VAL A 296 8.86 5.91 -8.00
C VAL A 296 7.55 5.57 -8.69
N GLN A 297 6.52 6.35 -8.43
CA GLN A 297 5.21 6.24 -9.07
C GLN A 297 4.98 7.45 -9.97
N TYR A 298 4.50 7.20 -11.18
CA TYR A 298 4.09 8.20 -12.15
C TYR A 298 2.63 8.00 -12.52
N GLY A 299 1.86 9.08 -12.57
CA GLY A 299 0.47 9.08 -12.97
C GLY A 299 0.15 10.21 -13.93
N ARG A 300 -0.71 9.96 -14.91
CA ARG A 300 -1.18 10.98 -15.86
C ARG A 300 -2.60 10.66 -16.33
N ALA A 301 -3.51 11.65 -16.21
CA ALA A 301 -4.77 11.64 -16.93
C ALA A 301 -4.51 11.74 -18.45
N LEU A 302 -5.11 10.83 -19.21
CA LEU A 302 -5.06 10.80 -20.68
C LEU A 302 -6.31 11.46 -21.29
N SER A 303 -7.46 11.30 -20.62
CA SER A 303 -8.77 11.92 -20.89
C SER A 303 -9.60 11.91 -19.59
N ASP A 304 -10.81 12.46 -19.61
CA ASP A 304 -11.71 12.48 -18.45
C ASP A 304 -12.04 11.07 -17.91
N ASP A 305 -11.96 10.07 -18.79
CA ASP A 305 -12.28 8.68 -18.52
C ASP A 305 -11.06 7.76 -18.64
N ARG A 306 -9.84 8.26 -18.85
CA ARG A 306 -8.65 7.39 -18.99
C ARG A 306 -7.45 7.94 -18.27
N GLN A 307 -6.68 7.05 -17.68
CA GLN A 307 -5.42 7.37 -17.03
C GLN A 307 -4.32 6.37 -17.39
N PHE A 308 -3.09 6.82 -17.31
CA PHE A 308 -1.88 6.01 -17.33
C PHE A 308 -1.20 6.11 -15.97
N ALA A 309 -0.77 4.97 -15.43
CA ALA A 309 0.04 4.90 -14.23
C ALA A 309 1.21 3.93 -14.46
N ALA A 310 2.33 4.21 -13.81
CA ALA A 310 3.46 3.29 -13.77
C ALA A 310 4.20 3.41 -12.44
N ALA A 311 4.75 2.31 -11.95
CA ALA A 311 5.69 2.33 -10.83
C ALA A 311 6.98 1.58 -11.16
N VAL A 312 8.08 2.02 -10.54
CA VAL A 312 9.34 1.27 -10.43
C VAL A 312 9.68 1.17 -8.96
N ILE A 313 9.84 -0.06 -8.47
CA ILE A 313 10.04 -0.37 -7.05
C ILE A 313 11.30 -1.21 -6.92
N TRP A 314 12.17 -0.82 -5.99
CA TRP A 314 13.31 -1.60 -5.57
C TRP A 314 13.15 -1.96 -4.08
N GLY A 315 13.35 -3.24 -3.77
CA GLY A 315 13.43 -3.75 -2.40
C GLY A 315 14.80 -4.39 -2.14
N GLY A 316 15.40 -4.08 -1.01
CA GLY A 316 16.64 -4.69 -0.51
C GLY A 316 16.40 -5.31 0.87
N MET A 317 16.64 -6.60 1.01
CA MET A 317 16.39 -7.34 2.24
C MET A 317 17.66 -8.05 2.72
N SER A 318 18.05 -7.81 3.97
CA SER A 318 19.11 -8.55 4.64
C SER A 318 18.55 -9.29 5.83
N HIS A 319 19.05 -10.50 6.07
CA HIS A 319 18.61 -11.33 7.20
C HIS A 319 19.76 -11.49 8.19
N SER A 320 19.44 -11.74 9.46
CA SER A 320 20.43 -11.88 10.52
C SER A 320 21.24 -13.18 10.45
N ASP A 321 20.71 -14.20 9.80
CA ASP A 321 21.24 -15.57 9.72
C ASP A 321 22.14 -15.81 8.49
N ARG A 322 22.08 -14.93 7.48
CA ARG A 322 22.82 -15.08 6.21
C ARG A 322 23.46 -13.78 5.75
N PRO A 323 24.68 -13.84 5.15
CA PRO A 323 25.34 -12.66 4.62
C PRO A 323 24.71 -12.21 3.29
N GLY A 324 24.75 -10.91 3.04
CA GLY A 324 24.34 -10.31 1.76
C GLY A 324 22.99 -9.59 1.83
N VAL A 325 22.61 -9.01 0.69
CA VAL A 325 21.32 -8.34 0.49
C VAL A 325 20.64 -9.01 -0.70
N LEU A 326 19.42 -9.48 -0.50
CA LEU A 326 18.55 -9.94 -1.56
C LEU A 326 17.88 -8.71 -2.17
N HIS A 327 17.90 -8.64 -3.50
CA HIS A 327 17.34 -7.52 -4.25
C HIS A 327 16.13 -7.97 -5.04
N SER A 328 15.09 -7.14 -5.03
CA SER A 328 13.91 -7.28 -5.87
C SER A 328 13.69 -5.97 -6.62
N ILE A 329 13.35 -6.06 -7.90
CA ILE A 329 12.98 -4.92 -8.74
C ILE A 329 11.67 -5.27 -9.43
N LEU A 330 10.69 -4.38 -9.33
CA LEU A 330 9.41 -4.45 -10.02
C LEU A 330 9.24 -3.20 -10.88
N ALA A 331 8.70 -3.38 -12.08
CA ALA A 331 8.18 -2.29 -12.89
C ALA A 331 6.79 -2.69 -13.40
N ASP A 332 5.76 -1.96 -13.02
CA ASP A 332 4.38 -2.20 -13.44
C ASP A 332 3.81 -0.95 -14.14
N PRO A 333 3.31 -1.07 -15.38
CA PRO A 333 2.56 -0.01 -16.04
C PRO A 333 1.12 -0.42 -16.37
N GLU A 334 0.17 0.49 -16.18
CA GLU A 334 -1.25 0.26 -16.46
C GLU A 334 -1.86 1.46 -17.21
N ILE A 335 -2.68 1.17 -18.22
CA ILE A 335 -3.61 2.14 -18.80
C ILE A 335 -5.01 1.69 -18.43
N ARG A 336 -5.73 2.53 -17.68
CA ARG A 336 -7.09 2.22 -17.23
C ARG A 336 -8.10 3.17 -17.84
N ALA A 337 -9.21 2.62 -18.32
CA ALA A 337 -10.42 3.37 -18.63
C ALA A 337 -11.39 3.31 -17.44
N ARG A 338 -12.00 4.43 -17.08
CA ARG A 338 -13.00 4.55 -16.03
C ARG A 338 -14.24 3.79 -16.50
N ARG A 339 -14.58 2.70 -15.83
CA ARG A 339 -15.85 2.00 -16.07
C ARG A 339 -16.98 2.96 -15.70
N SER A 340 -17.85 3.30 -16.64
CA SER A 340 -19.08 4.01 -16.38
C SER A 340 -19.93 3.15 -15.44
N ALA A 341 -20.01 3.53 -14.16
CA ALA A 341 -21.03 2.95 -13.30
C ALA A 341 -22.40 3.42 -13.82
N PRO A 342 -23.39 2.53 -14.00
CA PRO A 342 -24.75 2.99 -14.25
C PRO A 342 -25.16 3.89 -13.09
N MET A 343 -25.70 5.09 -13.40
CA MET A 343 -26.36 5.92 -12.40
C MET A 343 -27.41 5.07 -11.68
N MET A 344 -27.14 4.65 -10.45
CA MET A 344 -28.23 4.29 -9.57
C MET A 344 -28.98 5.58 -9.28
N ALA A 345 -30.15 5.74 -9.90
CA ALA A 345 -31.10 6.77 -9.53
C ALA A 345 -31.42 6.57 -8.04
N ALA A 346 -31.01 7.53 -7.21
CA ALA A 346 -31.52 7.61 -5.85
C ALA A 346 -33.02 7.92 -5.95
N HIS A 347 -33.85 7.01 -5.44
CA HIS A 347 -35.28 7.21 -5.22
C HIS A 347 -35.52 7.96 -3.91
#